data_AF-A0A8T4J905-F1
#
_entry.id   AF-A0A8T4J905-F1
#
_cell.length_a   1.000
_cell.length_b   1.000
_cell.length_c   1.000
_cell.angle_alpha   90.00
_cell.angle_beta   90.00
_cell.angle_gamma   90.00
#
_symmetry.space_group_name_H-M   'P 1'
#
loop_
_entity.id
_entity.type
_entity.pdbx_description
1 polymer ?
#
loop_
_entity_poly.entity_id
_entity_poly.type
_entity_poly.pdbx_seq_one_letter_code
_entity_poly.pdbx_strand_id
1 'polypeptide(L)'
;MIQTKFLKKFTLKQYLTIFLILLSPAMLRHLSYYDTYTSTGVYPSISPESKEFFKNDNYLMFFLEEAFLSAVLTLIYFTKWDWLKFLTFGYLIDPIIDIIAAIYTKMTGILFLPSFALREIILPYALTGFVLLWVFKDLKKVWRPVYIIISGLLIYQFLII
;
A
#
# COMPACT_ATOMS: atom_id res chain seq x y z
N MET A 1 12.16 37.46 6.96
CA MET A 1 12.54 36.05 7.22
C MET A 1 11.27 35.20 7.21
N ILE A 2 10.90 34.61 6.07
CA ILE A 2 9.68 33.79 5.97
C ILE A 2 10.06 32.37 6.40
N GLN A 3 9.80 32.01 7.66
CA GLN A 3 9.79 30.61 8.08
C GLN A 3 8.51 29.96 7.54
N THR A 4 8.50 29.58 6.27
CA THR A 4 7.46 28.70 5.73
C THR A 4 7.66 27.30 6.31
N LYS A 5 7.12 27.06 7.51
CA LYS A 5 7.01 25.70 8.05
C LYS A 5 6.24 24.86 7.04
N PHE A 6 6.87 23.86 6.44
CA PHE A 6 6.29 22.96 5.44
C PHE A 6 5.21 22.04 6.02
N LEU A 7 5.41 21.65 7.29
CA LEU A 7 4.53 20.75 8.03
C LEU A 7 3.57 21.54 8.93
N LYS A 8 2.34 21.04 9.04
CA LYS A 8 1.37 21.41 10.08
C LYS A 8 1.91 20.91 11.43
N LYS A 9 1.46 21.52 12.53
CA LYS A 9 1.82 21.05 13.88
C LYS A 9 1.11 19.72 14.15
N PHE A 10 1.85 18.71 14.58
CA PHE A 10 1.31 17.41 15.00
C PHE A 10 2.04 16.90 16.25
N THR A 11 1.45 15.94 16.94
CA THR A 11 2.07 15.23 18.07
C THR A 11 2.70 13.92 17.62
N LEU A 12 3.66 13.39 18.38
CA LEU A 12 4.26 12.08 18.11
C LEU A 12 3.20 10.98 18.03
N LYS A 13 2.18 11.03 18.91
CA LYS A 13 1.05 10.09 18.88
C LYS A 13 0.29 10.15 17.55
N GLN A 14 0.02 11.35 17.03
CA GLN A 14 -0.65 11.52 15.73
C GLN A 14 0.20 10.98 14.58
N TYR A 15 1.50 11.25 14.60
CA TYR A 15 2.45 10.72 13.62
C TYR A 15 2.44 9.19 13.61
N LEU A 16 2.70 8.57 14.76
CA LEU A 16 2.74 7.10 14.89
C LEU A 16 1.40 6.46 14.50
N THR A 17 0.27 7.11 14.78
CA THR A 17 -1.05 6.60 14.38
C THR A 17 -1.16 6.52 12.86
N ILE A 18 -0.83 7.60 12.15
CA ILE A 18 -0.91 7.63 10.69
C ILE A 18 0.12 6.68 10.07
N PHE A 19 1.33 6.66 10.62
CA PHE A 19 2.39 5.74 10.21
C PHE A 19 1.93 4.27 10.26
N LEU A 20 1.35 3.84 11.38
CA LEU A 20 0.86 2.46 11.52
C LEU A 20 -0.33 2.16 10.61
N ILE A 21 -1.21 3.13 10.37
CA ILE A 21 -2.33 2.97 9.42
C ILE A 21 -1.82 2.68 8.01
N LEU A 22 -0.68 3.25 7.61
CA LEU A 22 -0.10 3.04 6.28
C LEU A 22 0.78 1.79 6.24
N LEU A 23 1.60 1.58 7.27
CA LEU A 23 2.57 0.49 7.30
C LEU A 23 1.91 -0.88 7.40
N SER A 24 0.90 -1.08 8.26
CA SER A 24 0.36 -2.43 8.46
C SER A 24 -0.26 -3.02 7.18
N PRO A 25 -1.09 -2.29 6.42
CA PRO A 25 -1.59 -2.74 5.11
C PRO A 25 -0.47 -3.07 4.13
N ALA A 26 0.54 -2.21 4.04
CA ALA A 26 1.70 -2.43 3.18
C ALA A 26 2.43 -3.73 3.56
N MET A 27 2.62 -4.00 4.85
CA MET A 27 3.22 -5.26 5.30
C MET A 27 2.35 -6.49 4.99
N LEU A 28 1.03 -6.37 5.12
CA LEU A 28 0.10 -7.48 4.86
C LEU A 28 0.11 -7.93 3.39
N ARG A 29 0.40 -7.05 2.44
CA ARG A 29 0.51 -7.44 1.02
C ARG A 29 1.66 -8.42 0.77
N HIS A 30 2.75 -8.34 1.53
CA HIS A 30 3.88 -9.24 1.36
C HIS A 30 3.54 -10.67 1.78
N LEU A 31 2.64 -10.84 2.77
CA LEU A 31 2.10 -12.16 3.12
C LEU A 31 1.33 -12.77 1.96
N SER A 32 0.51 -11.95 1.28
CA SER A 32 -0.21 -12.35 0.07
C SER A 32 0.72 -12.75 -1.06
N TYR A 33 1.79 -11.98 -1.30
CA TYR A 33 2.80 -12.30 -2.31
C TYR A 33 3.52 -13.62 -2.02
N TYR A 34 3.90 -13.83 -0.75
CA TYR A 34 4.57 -15.05 -0.32
C TYR A 34 3.68 -16.27 -0.51
N ASP A 35 2.42 -16.21 -0.07
CA ASP A 35 1.44 -17.29 -0.25
C ASP A 35 1.27 -17.65 -1.73
N THR A 36 0.98 -16.67 -2.60
CA THR A 36 0.84 -16.90 -4.04
C THR A 36 2.08 -17.54 -4.65
N TYR A 37 3.28 -17.06 -4.28
CA TYR A 37 4.53 -17.62 -4.79
C TYR A 37 4.70 -19.07 -4.37
N THR A 38 4.45 -19.41 -3.11
CA THR A 38 4.58 -20.80 -2.63
C THR A 38 3.62 -21.77 -3.33
N SER A 39 2.44 -21.30 -3.76
CA SER A 39 1.47 -22.12 -4.49
C SER A 39 1.76 -22.24 -5.99
N THR A 40 2.30 -21.20 -6.63
CA THR A 40 2.38 -21.12 -8.11
C THR A 40 3.79 -21.06 -8.68
N GLY A 41 4.79 -20.74 -7.86
CA GLY A 41 6.14 -20.36 -8.31
C GLY A 41 6.22 -19.00 -9.02
N VAL A 42 5.11 -18.25 -9.10
CA VAL A 42 5.04 -16.95 -9.76
C VAL A 42 4.95 -15.85 -8.71
N TYR A 43 5.91 -14.91 -8.74
CA TYR A 43 5.90 -13.74 -7.86
C TYR A 43 4.92 -12.69 -8.42
N PRO A 44 3.85 -12.32 -7.70
CA PRO A 44 2.74 -11.53 -8.24
C PRO A 44 2.99 -10.01 -8.31
N SER A 45 4.24 -9.56 -8.10
CA SER A 45 4.63 -8.14 -8.25
C SER A 45 5.42 -7.92 -9.53
N ILE A 46 5.23 -6.75 -10.11
CA ILE A 46 5.93 -6.31 -11.33
C ILE A 46 7.21 -5.52 -11.00
N SER A 47 7.40 -5.07 -9.76
CA SER A 47 8.62 -4.34 -9.37
C SER A 47 9.83 -5.28 -9.48
N PRO A 48 10.81 -4.96 -10.35
CA PRO A 48 12.04 -5.73 -10.46
C PRO A 48 12.80 -5.82 -9.14
N GLU A 49 12.82 -4.74 -8.36
CA GLU A 49 13.51 -4.63 -7.07
C GLU A 49 12.89 -5.57 -6.04
N SER A 50 11.55 -5.53 -5.92
CA SER A 50 10.80 -6.46 -5.07
C SER A 50 11.11 -7.91 -5.45
N LYS A 51 11.06 -8.24 -6.75
CA LYS A 51 11.36 -9.60 -7.21
C LYS A 51 12.79 -10.03 -6.86
N GLU A 52 13.74 -9.11 -6.92
CA GLU A 52 15.14 -9.37 -6.60
C GLU A 52 15.35 -9.57 -5.10
N PHE A 53 14.73 -8.75 -4.25
CA PHE A 53 14.77 -8.94 -2.80
C PHE A 53 14.18 -10.29 -2.39
N PHE A 54 13.09 -10.70 -3.04
CA PHE A 54 12.44 -11.99 -2.75
C PHE A 54 13.32 -13.17 -3.13
N LYS A 55 13.91 -13.17 -4.33
CA LYS A 55 14.80 -14.24 -4.80
C LYS A 55 16.06 -14.42 -3.96
N ASN A 56 16.52 -13.34 -3.34
CA ASN A 56 17.72 -13.33 -2.49
C ASN A 56 17.39 -13.46 -0.99
N ASP A 57 16.15 -13.83 -0.63
CA ASP A 57 15.67 -13.96 0.76
C ASP A 57 15.90 -12.71 1.63
N ASN A 58 15.96 -11.52 1.01
CA ASN A 58 16.22 -10.24 1.65
C ASN A 58 14.92 -9.62 2.21
N TYR A 59 14.17 -10.37 3.02
CA TYR A 59 12.88 -9.95 3.60
C TYR A 59 12.97 -8.67 4.44
N LEU A 60 14.13 -8.43 5.07
CA LEU A 60 14.37 -7.19 5.83
C LEU A 60 14.34 -5.95 4.92
N MET A 61 14.84 -6.04 3.69
CA MET A 61 14.87 -4.91 2.77
C MET A 61 13.46 -4.49 2.34
N PHE A 62 12.55 -5.44 2.15
CA PHE A 62 11.14 -5.15 1.93
C PHE A 62 10.51 -4.38 3.10
N PHE A 63 10.72 -4.85 4.32
CA PHE A 63 10.20 -4.16 5.50
C PHE A 63 10.73 -2.73 5.59
N LEU A 64 12.03 -2.54 5.35
CA LEU A 64 12.66 -1.23 5.40
C LEU A 64 12.15 -0.29 4.31
N GLU A 65 11.90 -0.81 3.10
CA GLU A 65 11.29 -0.06 2.01
C GLU A 65 9.89 0.44 2.37
N GLU A 66 9.01 -0.45 2.85
CA GLU A 66 7.66 -0.07 3.26
C GLU A 66 7.63 0.86 4.46
N ALA A 67 8.51 0.63 5.44
CA ALA A 67 8.65 1.50 6.59
C ALA A 67 9.12 2.90 6.17
N PHE A 68 10.07 2.99 5.24
CA PHE A 68 10.55 4.26 4.71
C PHE A 68 9.45 4.98 3.92
N LEU A 69 8.79 4.31 2.98
CA LEU A 69 7.69 4.87 2.20
C LEU A 69 6.53 5.34 3.10
N SER A 70 6.14 4.51 4.08
CA SER A 70 5.12 4.85 5.07
C SER A 70 5.51 6.08 5.91
N ALA A 71 6.78 6.21 6.28
CA ALA A 71 7.27 7.38 7.01
C ALA A 71 7.19 8.66 6.14
N VAL A 72 7.65 8.60 4.89
CA VAL A 72 7.57 9.71 3.93
C VAL A 72 6.12 10.12 3.68
N LEU A 73 5.22 9.16 3.46
CA LEU A 73 3.80 9.42 3.21
C LEU A 73 3.06 9.93 4.44
N THR A 74 3.50 9.54 5.65
CA THR A 74 3.03 10.12 6.90
C THR A 74 3.44 11.58 7.01
N LEU A 75 4.67 11.94 6.63
CA LEU A 75 5.09 13.34 6.57
C LEU A 75 4.27 14.13 5.54
N ILE A 76 4.01 13.54 4.36
CA ILE A 76 3.14 14.11 3.33
C ILE A 76 1.74 14.41 3.88
N TYR A 77 1.18 13.49 4.68
CA TYR A 77 -0.13 13.68 5.32
C TYR A 77 -0.19 14.92 6.20
N PHE A 78 0.91 15.26 6.88
CA PHE A 78 1.00 16.43 7.76
C PHE A 78 1.50 17.69 7.04
N THR A 79 1.66 17.68 5.72
CA THR A 79 2.02 18.89 4.97
C THR A 79 0.92 19.94 5.02
N LYS A 80 1.29 21.20 4.75
CA LYS A 80 0.33 22.29 4.60
C LYS A 80 -0.53 22.16 3.34
N TRP A 81 -0.06 21.43 2.34
CA TRP A 81 -0.76 21.26 1.07
C TRP A 81 -1.73 20.09 1.16
N ASP A 82 -2.96 20.39 1.56
CA ASP A 82 -3.99 19.37 1.79
C ASP A 82 -4.27 18.51 0.56
N TRP A 83 -4.04 19.02 -0.66
CA TRP A 83 -4.18 18.23 -1.89
C TRP A 83 -3.21 17.05 -1.91
N LEU A 84 -1.95 17.20 -1.50
CA LEU A 84 -0.93 16.13 -1.53
C LEU A 84 -1.30 14.91 -0.68
N LYS A 85 -2.25 15.04 0.24
CA LYS A 85 -2.78 13.90 1.01
C LYS A 85 -3.36 12.81 0.12
N PHE A 86 -3.74 13.12 -1.13
CA PHE A 86 -4.21 12.10 -2.08
C PHE A 86 -3.20 10.96 -2.23
N LEU A 87 -1.89 11.25 -2.13
CA LEU A 87 -0.82 10.24 -2.15
C LEU A 87 -0.93 9.29 -0.97
N THR A 88 -1.18 9.84 0.23
CA THR A 88 -1.37 9.05 1.46
C THR A 88 -2.62 8.16 1.37
N PHE A 89 -3.72 8.68 0.82
CA PHE A 89 -4.94 7.90 0.59
C PHE A 89 -4.74 6.84 -0.49
N GLY A 90 -4.03 7.15 -1.58
CA GLY A 90 -3.73 6.20 -2.65
C GLY A 90 -2.87 5.05 -2.14
N TYR A 91 -1.82 5.35 -1.37
CA TYR A 91 -0.96 4.32 -0.76
C TYR A 91 -1.71 3.42 0.22
N LEU A 92 -2.69 3.94 0.95
CA LEU A 92 -3.53 3.11 1.84
C LEU A 92 -4.31 2.02 1.06
N ILE A 93 -4.65 2.26 -0.21
CA ILE A 93 -5.40 1.33 -1.06
C ILE A 93 -4.51 0.41 -1.88
N ASP A 94 -3.25 0.79 -2.12
CA ASP A 94 -2.28 0.01 -2.89
C ASP A 94 -2.23 -1.48 -2.49
N PRO A 95 -2.23 -1.84 -1.18
CA PRO A 95 -2.27 -3.24 -0.75
C PRO A 95 -3.52 -4.01 -1.20
N ILE A 96 -4.68 -3.36 -1.34
CA ILE A 96 -5.90 -4.01 -1.83
C ILE A 96 -5.71 -4.44 -3.28
N ILE A 97 -5.16 -3.56 -4.11
CA ILE A 97 -4.91 -3.82 -5.54
C ILE A 97 -3.89 -4.97 -5.67
N ASP A 98 -2.83 -4.90 -4.88
CA ASP A 98 -1.77 -5.91 -4.87
C ASP A 98 -2.26 -7.29 -4.44
N ILE A 99 -3.11 -7.37 -3.41
CA ILE A 99 -3.69 -8.65 -2.95
C ILE A 99 -4.66 -9.21 -4.00
N ILE A 100 -5.46 -8.37 -4.67
CA ILE A 100 -6.33 -8.82 -5.77
C ILE A 100 -5.50 -9.40 -6.92
N ALA A 101 -4.39 -8.75 -7.29
CA ALA A 101 -3.48 -9.26 -8.32
C ALA A 101 -2.83 -10.58 -7.90
N ALA A 102 -2.48 -10.73 -6.63
CA ALA A 102 -1.92 -11.96 -6.07
C ALA A 102 -2.94 -13.11 -6.04
N ILE A 103 -4.20 -12.84 -5.70
CA ILE A 103 -5.31 -13.81 -5.79
C ILE A 103 -5.50 -14.27 -7.23
N TYR A 104 -5.57 -13.34 -8.19
CA TYR A 104 -5.68 -13.68 -9.60
C TYR A 104 -4.54 -14.59 -10.05
N THR A 105 -3.31 -14.22 -9.67
CA THR A 105 -2.11 -14.99 -10.03
C THR A 105 -2.16 -16.38 -9.40
N LYS A 106 -2.63 -16.50 -8.15
CA LYS A 106 -2.82 -17.78 -7.46
C LYS A 106 -3.81 -18.69 -8.20
N MET A 107 -4.94 -18.13 -8.65
CA MET A 107 -5.99 -18.89 -9.35
C MET A 107 -5.62 -19.31 -10.77
N THR A 108 -4.78 -18.52 -11.46
CA THR A 108 -4.52 -18.72 -12.91
C THR A 108 -3.12 -19.22 -13.21
N GLY A 109 -2.17 -19.07 -12.27
CA GLY A 109 -0.74 -19.25 -12.51
C GLY A 109 -0.13 -18.19 -13.43
N ILE A 110 -0.87 -17.15 -13.79
CA ILE A 110 -0.44 -16.11 -14.74
C ILE A 110 -0.30 -14.79 -14.00
N LEU A 111 0.81 -14.09 -14.23
CA LEU A 111 1.02 -12.75 -13.68
C LEU A 111 -0.09 -11.81 -14.19
N PHE A 112 -0.81 -11.17 -13.27
CA PHE A 112 -1.82 -10.17 -13.61
C PHE A 112 -1.18 -8.90 -14.18
N LEU A 113 -0.87 -8.91 -15.48
CA LEU A 113 -0.33 -7.75 -16.23
C LEU A 113 -1.17 -6.46 -16.12
N PRO A 114 -2.50 -6.49 -15.89
CA PRO A 114 -3.24 -5.25 -15.62
C PRO A 114 -2.79 -4.54 -14.34
N SER A 115 -2.06 -5.18 -13.43
CA SER A 115 -1.40 -4.47 -12.31
C SER A 115 -0.36 -3.44 -12.81
N PHE A 116 0.20 -3.60 -14.02
CA PHE A 116 1.07 -2.60 -14.65
C PHE A 116 0.25 -1.40 -15.12
N ALA A 117 -0.89 -1.65 -15.77
CA ALA A 117 -1.83 -0.60 -16.16
C ALA A 117 -2.47 0.08 -14.94
N LEU A 118 -2.60 -0.62 -13.81
CA LEU A 118 -3.13 -0.09 -12.56
C LEU A 118 -2.08 0.65 -11.69
N ARG A 119 -0.79 0.29 -11.77
CA ARG A 119 0.32 0.93 -11.05
C ARG A 119 1.05 2.02 -11.85
N GLU A 120 1.45 1.73 -13.09
CA GLU A 120 2.34 2.62 -13.87
C GLU A 120 1.60 3.73 -14.61
N ILE A 121 0.36 3.48 -15.01
CA ILE A 121 -0.52 4.59 -15.38
C ILE A 121 -1.00 5.14 -14.05
N ILE A 122 -0.37 6.22 -13.57
CA ILE A 122 -0.61 6.95 -12.32
C ILE A 122 -2.10 7.20 -11.98
N LEU A 123 -3.04 6.95 -12.90
CA LEU A 123 -4.46 7.21 -12.77
C LEU A 123 -5.16 6.44 -11.64
N PRO A 124 -5.13 5.11 -11.49
CA PRO A 124 -6.07 4.44 -10.58
C PRO A 124 -5.77 4.73 -9.10
N TYR A 125 -4.53 4.58 -8.64
CA TYR A 125 -4.19 4.86 -7.25
C TYR A 125 -4.30 6.37 -6.93
N ALA A 126 -3.90 7.25 -7.87
CA ALA A 126 -4.01 8.68 -7.65
C ALA A 126 -5.47 9.13 -7.69
N LEU A 127 -6.27 8.63 -8.64
CA LEU A 127 -7.70 8.91 -8.76
C LEU A 127 -8.46 8.38 -7.55
N THR A 128 -8.24 7.13 -7.14
CA THR A 128 -8.84 6.58 -5.93
C THR A 128 -8.38 7.37 -4.70
N GLY A 129 -7.10 7.74 -4.62
CA GLY A 129 -6.58 8.62 -3.58
C GLY A 129 -7.26 9.99 -3.55
N PHE A 130 -7.49 10.60 -4.70
CA PHE A 130 -8.20 11.87 -4.86
C PHE A 130 -9.68 11.74 -4.47
N VAL A 131 -10.36 10.69 -4.92
CA VAL A 131 -11.77 10.40 -4.58
C VAL A 131 -11.91 10.19 -3.09
N LEU A 132 -11.04 9.39 -2.47
CA LEU A 132 -11.07 9.16 -1.02
C LEU A 132 -10.75 10.43 -0.23
N LEU A 133 -9.78 11.23 -0.68
CA LEU A 133 -9.50 12.54 -0.08
C LEU A 133 -10.72 13.46 -0.18
N TRP A 134 -11.37 13.52 -1.33
CA TRP A 134 -12.54 14.37 -1.58
C TRP A 134 -13.74 13.96 -0.69
N VAL A 135 -14.01 12.66 -0.60
CA VAL A 135 -15.14 12.10 0.17
C VAL A 135 -14.89 12.18 1.68
N PHE A 136 -13.75 11.71 2.17
CA PHE A 136 -13.54 11.51 3.61
C PHE A 136 -12.74 12.62 4.29
N LYS A 137 -11.81 13.27 3.57
CA LYS A 137 -10.92 14.36 4.02
C LYS A 137 -9.93 14.01 5.13
N ASP A 138 -10.11 12.88 5.83
CA ASP A 138 -9.25 12.39 6.90
C ASP A 138 -9.08 10.86 6.80
N LEU A 139 -7.82 10.41 6.79
CA LEU A 139 -7.43 9.00 6.66
C LEU A 139 -8.03 8.15 7.79
N LYS A 140 -8.23 8.74 8.97
CA LYS A 140 -8.81 8.07 10.15
C LYS A 140 -10.25 7.59 9.94
N LYS A 141 -10.93 8.06 8.91
CA LYS A 141 -12.29 7.61 8.54
C LYS A 141 -12.29 6.42 7.59
N VAL A 142 -11.17 6.16 6.91
CA VAL A 142 -11.09 5.19 5.80
C VAL A 142 -10.33 3.94 6.18
N TRP A 143 -9.40 4.01 7.14
CA TRP A 143 -8.55 2.87 7.48
C TRP A 143 -9.30 1.61 7.92
N ARG A 144 -10.40 1.75 8.69
CA ARG A 144 -11.17 0.57 9.15
C ARG A 144 -11.76 -0.21 7.98
N PRO A 145 -12.54 0.41 7.06
CA PRO A 145 -12.98 -0.26 5.83
C PRO A 145 -11.83 -0.94 5.07
N VAL A 146 -10.70 -0.25 4.90
CA VAL A 146 -9.54 -0.80 4.18
C VAL A 146 -9.00 -2.05 4.85
N TYR A 147 -8.81 -2.04 6.17
CA TYR A 147 -8.34 -3.19 6.92
C TYR A 147 -9.31 -4.37 6.84
N ILE A 148 -10.62 -4.10 6.88
CA ILE A 148 -11.66 -5.13 6.72
C ILE A 148 -11.55 -5.76 5.32
N ILE A 149 -11.43 -4.95 4.27
CA ILE A 149 -11.28 -5.42 2.90
C ILE A 149 -10.01 -6.27 2.75
N ILE A 150 -8.86 -5.78 3.23
CA ILE A 150 -7.59 -6.49 3.18
C ILE A 150 -7.69 -7.83 3.92
N SER A 151 -8.26 -7.83 5.13
CA SER A 151 -8.42 -9.07 5.92
C SER A 151 -9.33 -10.06 5.21
N GLY A 152 -10.45 -9.60 4.63
CA GLY A 152 -11.35 -10.44 3.87
C GLY A 152 -10.70 -11.03 2.62
N LEU A 153 -9.92 -10.22 1.88
CA LEU A 153 -9.17 -10.68 0.71
C LEU A 153 -8.10 -11.71 1.09
N LEU A 154 -7.35 -11.49 2.17
CA LEU A 154 -6.36 -12.45 2.65
C LEU A 154 -7.02 -13.77 3.06
N ILE A 155 -8.12 -13.72 3.83
CA ILE A 155 -8.88 -14.93 4.21
C ILE A 155 -9.34 -15.66 2.95
N TYR A 156 -9.91 -14.95 1.98
CA TYR A 156 -10.32 -15.54 0.71
C TYR A 156 -9.14 -16.20 -0.02
N GLN A 157 -8.01 -15.52 -0.14
CA GLN A 157 -6.80 -16.05 -0.78
C GLN A 157 -6.32 -17.34 -0.12
N PHE A 158 -6.29 -17.40 1.22
CA PHE A 158 -5.86 -18.58 1.97
C PHE A 158 -6.82 -19.77 1.82
N LEU A 159 -8.08 -19.54 1.48
CA LEU A 159 -9.09 -20.58 1.27
C LEU A 159 -9.10 -21.12 -0.16
N ILE A 160 -8.55 -20.39 -1.13
CA ILE A 160 -8.40 -20.88 -2.51
C ILE A 160 -7.16 -21.78 -2.56
N ILE A 161 -7.41 -23.08 -2.81
CA ILE A 161 -6.40 -24.11 -3.05
C ILE A 161 -6.09 -24.15 -4.55
#